data_AF-A0A1G7MTQ5-F1
#
_entry.id   AF-A0A1G7MTQ5-F1
#
_cell.length_a   1.000
_cell.length_b   1.000
_cell.length_c   1.000
_cell.angle_alpha   90.00
_cell.angle_beta   90.00
_cell.angle_gamma   90.00
#
_symmetry.space_group_name_H-M   'P 1'
#
loop_
_entity.id
_entity.type
_entity.pdbx_description
1 polymer ?
#
loop_
_entity_poly.entity_id
_entity_poly.type
_entity_poly.pdbx_seq_one_letter_code
_entity_poly.pdbx_strand_id
1 'polypeptide(L)'
;MAKYWEKEKPTMEAATSKNRLAWYAEAQNLQISLPDWVNKDGETCRGKTVTLDVAALAEDSDNARAILAAVLETLTKTNRQG
;
A
#
# COMPACT_ATOMS: atom_id res chain seq x y z
N MET A 1 -5.44 -20.89 -6.07
CA MET A 1 -4.01 -20.50 -6.06
C MET A 1 -3.71 -19.78 -4.76
N ALA A 2 -2.57 -20.06 -4.11
CA ALA A 2 -2.14 -19.32 -2.92
C ALA A 2 -1.85 -17.86 -3.28
N LYS A 3 -2.25 -16.95 -2.40
CA LYS A 3 -2.19 -15.50 -2.60
C LYS A 3 -0.74 -15.04 -2.46
N TYR A 4 -0.36 -13.96 -3.13
CA TYR A 4 1.05 -13.53 -3.17
C TYR A 4 1.60 -13.20 -1.78
N TRP A 5 0.80 -12.62 -0.89
CA TRP A 5 1.18 -12.29 0.50
C TRP A 5 1.37 -13.50 1.41
N GLU A 6 1.03 -14.70 0.96
CA GLU A 6 1.34 -15.95 1.67
C GLU A 6 2.73 -16.50 1.27
N LYS A 7 3.29 -16.01 0.17
CA LYS A 7 4.55 -16.49 -0.43
C LYS A 7 5.68 -15.47 -0.33
N GLU A 8 5.33 -14.19 -0.29
CA GLU A 8 6.27 -13.06 -0.28
C GLU A 8 6.06 -12.23 0.99
N LYS A 9 7.16 -11.80 1.61
CA LYS A 9 7.14 -10.75 2.65
C LYS A 9 7.33 -9.39 1.99
N PRO A 10 6.65 -8.34 2.47
CA PRO A 10 6.83 -7.01 1.91
C PRO A 10 8.28 -6.54 2.05
N THR A 11 8.84 -6.01 0.96
CA THR A 11 10.20 -5.45 0.92
C THR A 11 10.26 -4.09 1.60
N MET A 12 9.15 -3.35 1.60
CA MET A 12 8.99 -2.10 2.32
C MET A 12 7.65 -2.09 3.03
N GLU A 13 7.66 -1.63 4.28
CA GLU A 13 6.44 -1.49 5.05
C GLU A 13 6.52 -0.24 5.94
N ALA A 14 5.41 0.50 6.00
CA ALA A 14 5.27 1.66 6.86
C ALA A 14 3.87 1.69 7.48
N ALA A 15 3.81 1.96 8.78
CA ALA A 15 2.56 2.16 9.50
C ALA A 15 2.47 3.62 9.98
N THR A 16 1.28 4.19 9.85
CA THR A 16 0.89 5.47 10.44
C THR A 16 -0.27 5.23 11.39
N SER A 17 -0.70 6.28 12.11
CA SER A 17 -1.91 6.21 12.93
C SER A 17 -3.20 6.01 12.12
N LYS A 18 -3.15 6.19 10.79
CA LYS A 18 -4.33 6.17 9.90
C LYS A 18 -4.30 5.07 8.85
N ASN A 19 -3.14 4.49 8.55
CA ASN A 19 -3.00 3.49 7.51
C ASN A 19 -1.69 2.73 7.61
N ARG A 20 -1.65 1.55 6.97
CA ARG A 20 -0.45 0.74 6.79
C ARG A 20 -0.23 0.48 5.30
N LEU A 21 0.99 0.73 4.84
CA LEU A 21 1.41 0.52 3.47
C LEU A 21 2.44 -0.60 3.43
N ALA A 22 2.27 -1.54 2.49
CA ALA A 22 3.18 -2.66 2.30
C ALA A 22 3.43 -2.90 0.81
N TRP A 23 4.70 -2.89 0.41
CA TRP A 23 5.14 -3.10 -0.96
C TRP A 23 5.72 -4.50 -1.14
N TYR A 24 5.12 -5.26 -2.04
CA TYR A 24 5.51 -6.61 -2.43
C TYR A 24 6.14 -6.51 -3.82
N ALA A 25 7.47 -6.54 -3.86
CA ALA A 25 8.24 -6.22 -5.05
C ALA A 25 8.19 -7.34 -6.09
N GLU A 26 8.22 -8.62 -5.67
CA GLU A 26 8.15 -9.74 -6.59
C GLU A 26 6.76 -9.85 -7.23
N ALA A 27 5.71 -9.68 -6.43
CA ALA A 27 4.34 -9.66 -6.91
C ALA A 27 3.92 -8.33 -7.55
N GLN A 28 4.79 -7.32 -7.53
CA GLN A 28 4.52 -5.95 -8.00
C GLN A 28 3.20 -5.35 -7.47
N ASN A 29 2.92 -5.57 -6.19
CA ASN A 29 1.66 -5.18 -5.56
C ASN A 29 1.88 -4.23 -4.37
N LEU A 30 1.16 -3.10 -4.37
CA LEU A 30 1.11 -2.18 -3.23
C LEU A 30 -0.19 -2.40 -2.45
N GLN A 31 -0.07 -2.80 -1.19
CA GLN A 31 -1.21 -2.85 -0.27
C GLN A 31 -1.32 -1.56 0.53
N ILE A 32 -2.54 -1.04 0.63
CA ILE A 32 -2.91 0.07 1.52
C ILE A 32 -4.03 -0.43 2.43
N SER A 33 -3.77 -0.43 3.72
CA SER A 33 -4.67 -0.95 4.75
C SER A 33 -5.12 0.16 5.69
N LEU A 34 -6.33 0.04 6.22
CA LEU A 34 -6.72 0.74 7.46
C LEU A 34 -5.78 0.31 8.61
N PRO A 35 -5.74 1.06 9.74
CA PRO A 35 -4.92 0.71 10.89
C PRO A 35 -5.20 -0.72 11.35
N ASP A 36 -4.16 -1.33 11.91
CA ASP A 36 -4.30 -2.61 12.57
C ASP A 36 -5.27 -2.47 13.76
N TRP A 37 -6.04 -3.52 14.02
CA TRP A 37 -7.02 -3.57 15.09
C TRP A 37 -6.86 -4.86 15.86
N VAL A 38 -7.17 -4.82 17.15
CA VAL A 38 -7.09 -6.01 18.02
C VAL A 38 -8.47 -6.66 18.06
N ASN A 39 -8.52 -7.96 17.75
CA ASN A 39 -9.76 -8.73 17.81
C ASN A 39 -10.12 -9.10 19.27
N LYS A 40 -11.26 -9.78 19.44
CA LYS A 40 -11.75 -10.17 20.78
C LYS A 40 -10.83 -11.17 21.50
N ASP A 41 -10.02 -11.90 20.74
CA ASP A 41 -9.09 -12.91 21.21
C ASP A 41 -7.70 -12.31 21.53
N GLY A 42 -7.52 -11.00 21.34
CA GLY A 42 -6.28 -10.28 21.60
C GLY A 42 -5.28 -10.31 20.44
N GLU A 43 -5.67 -10.81 19.26
CA GLU A 43 -4.79 -10.89 18.11
C GLU A 43 -4.83 -9.60 17.27
N THR A 44 -3.65 -9.15 16.87
CA THR A 44 -3.50 -8.02 15.95
C THR A 44 -3.90 -8.44 14.54
N CYS A 45 -5.01 -7.88 14.06
CA CYS A 45 -5.56 -8.09 12.75
C CYS A 45 -5.24 -6.90 11.83
N ARG A 46 -5.00 -7.19 10.55
CA ARG A 46 -4.85 -6.16 9.53
C ARG A 46 -6.20 -5.46 9.31
N GLY A 47 -6.17 -4.14 9.18
CA GLY A 47 -7.35 -3.38 8.75
C GLY A 47 -7.81 -3.76 7.33
N LYS A 48 -8.98 -3.27 6.94
CA LYS A 48 -9.49 -3.46 5.57
C LYS A 48 -8.44 -2.97 4.56
N THR A 49 -8.14 -3.81 3.57
CA THR A 49 -7.01 -3.61 2.65
C THR A 49 -7.50 -3.46 1.21
N VAL A 50 -6.93 -2.49 0.50
CA VAL A 50 -6.99 -2.42 -0.96
C VAL A 50 -5.61 -2.75 -1.52
N THR A 51 -5.58 -3.38 -2.69
CA THR A 51 -4.34 -3.74 -3.39
C THR A 51 -4.32 -3.02 -4.73
N LEU A 52 -3.19 -2.39 -5.03
CA LEU A 52 -2.89 -1.81 -6.31
C LEU A 52 -1.89 -2.71 -7.04
N ASP A 53 -2.31 -3.27 -8.17
CA ASP A 53 -1.45 -3.99 -9.08
C ASP A 53 -0.63 -2.98 -9.90
N VAL A 54 0.65 -2.88 -9.57
CA VAL A 54 1.55 -1.90 -10.19
C VAL A 54 2.03 -2.39 -11.56
N ALA A 55 2.10 -3.71 -11.78
CA ALA A 55 2.46 -4.26 -13.07
C ALA A 55 1.42 -3.87 -14.12
N ALA A 56 0.13 -4.06 -13.80
CA ALA A 56 -0.98 -3.67 -14.68
C ALA A 56 -1.00 -2.16 -15.02
N LEU A 57 -0.55 -1.31 -14.10
CA LEU A 57 -0.46 0.14 -14.32
C LEU A 57 0.70 0.54 -15.23
N ALA A 58 1.79 -0.22 -15.22
CA ALA A 58 2.98 0.08 -16.03
C ALA A 58 2.74 -0.21 -17.52
N GLU A 59 1.85 -1.17 -17.82
CA GLU A 59 1.62 -1.66 -19.17
C GLU A 59 0.59 -0.83 -19.96
N ASP A 60 -0.44 -0.27 -19.30
CA ASP A 60 -1.66 0.16 -20.02
C ASP A 60 -2.22 1.57 -19.69
N SER A 61 -1.55 2.43 -18.91
CA SER A 61 -2.11 3.78 -18.66
C SER A 61 -1.14 4.88 -18.21
N ASP A 62 -0.79 5.78 -19.13
CA ASP A 62 -0.11 7.06 -18.80
C ASP A 62 -0.90 7.89 -17.78
N ASN A 63 -2.22 7.91 -17.90
CA ASN A 63 -3.08 8.68 -17.00
C ASN A 63 -3.07 8.14 -15.57
N ALA A 64 -3.03 6.83 -15.37
CA ALA A 64 -3.01 6.26 -14.03
C ALA A 64 -1.66 6.53 -13.32
N ARG A 65 -0.55 6.48 -14.05
CA ARG A 65 0.77 6.90 -13.54
C ARG A 65 0.79 8.38 -13.15
N ALA A 66 0.16 9.24 -13.95
CA ALA A 66 0.05 10.67 -13.65
C ALA A 66 -0.71 10.95 -12.34
N ILE A 67 -1.79 10.20 -12.05
CA ILE A 67 -2.52 10.33 -10.78
C ILE A 67 -1.63 10.00 -9.58
N LEU A 68 -0.88 8.89 -9.65
CA LEU A 68 0.03 8.50 -8.56
C LEU A 68 1.14 9.55 -8.34
N ALA A 69 1.72 10.06 -9.43
CA ALA A 69 2.72 11.12 -9.36
C ALA A 69 2.16 12.38 -8.68
N ALA A 70 0.95 12.81 -9.04
CA ALA A 70 0.29 13.96 -8.43
C ALA A 70 0.01 13.79 -6.93
N VAL A 71 -0.36 12.58 -6.50
CA VAL A 71 -0.52 12.25 -5.07
C VAL A 71 0.81 12.41 -4.33
N LEU A 72 1.90 11.83 -4.85
CA LEU A 72 3.23 11.93 -4.23
C LEU A 72 3.74 13.36 -4.17
N GLU A 73 3.54 14.14 -5.24
CA GLU A 73 3.91 15.56 -5.26
C GLU A 73 3.14 16.35 -4.20
N THR A 74 1.84 16.06 -4.01
CA THR A 74 1.01 16.70 -2.99
C THR A 74 1.55 16.40 -1.59
N LEU A 75 1.88 15.15 -1.29
CA LEU A 75 2.42 14.72 0.00
C LEU A 75 3.77 15.39 0.33
N THR A 76 4.63 15.56 -0.67
CA THR A 76 5.95 16.20 -0.48
C THR A 76 5.87 17.71 -0.31
N LYS A 77 4.91 18.39 -0.96
CA LYS A 77 4.67 19.83 -0.79
C LYS A 77 4.10 20.16 0.60
N THR A 78 3.19 19.34 1.12
CA THR A 78 2.63 19.52 2.47
C THR A 78 3.70 19.49 3.56
N ASN A 79 4.75 18.67 3.40
CA ASN A 79 5.86 18.59 4.35
C ASN A 79 6.85 19.78 4.30
N ARG A 80 6.74 20.71 3.34
CA ARG A 80 7.62 21.90 3.26
C ARG A 80 7.01 23.16 3.87
N GLN A 81 5.77 23.11 4.37
CA GLN A 81 5.07 24.23 4.99
C GLN A 81 4.92 24.09 6.52
N GLY A 82 5.57 23.10 7.13
CA GLY A 82 5.62 22.87 8.57
C GLY A 82 6.99 23.17 9.16
#